data_AF-A0A7C2P1D6-F1
#
_entry.id   AF-A0A7C2P1D6-F1
#
_cell.length_a   1.000
_cell.length_b   1.000
_cell.length_c   1.000
_cell.angle_alpha   90.00
_cell.angle_beta   90.00
_cell.angle_gamma   90.00
#
_symmetry.space_group_name_H-M   'P 1'
#
loop_
_entity.id
_entity.type
_entity.pdbx_description
1 polymer ?
#
loop_
_entity_poly.entity_id
_entity_poly.type
_entity_poly.pdbx_seq_one_letter_code
_entity_poly.pdbx_strand_id
1 'polypeptide(L)'
;MKEREIYLFELALEGELNTDEQNEFNQLLETNPQLKMDYEEQKKIKGVLMNMSLKNPGKEFWDGYWLNIYNRIERGIAWILISISAIIIAGYGIYEAITNLLADTNIPGFMKILIIVFVISLAILIFSLIREKLASSKKDKYREIQR
;
A
#
# COMPACT_ATOMS: atom_id res chain seq x y z
N MET A 1 10.26 -26.85 -32.92
CA MET A 1 8.88 -27.35 -32.81
C MET A 1 7.96 -26.42 -33.57
N LYS A 2 6.96 -26.96 -34.25
CA LYS A 2 5.89 -26.17 -34.87
C LYS A 2 4.95 -25.65 -33.78
N GLU A 3 4.25 -24.54 -34.00
CA GLU A 3 3.33 -23.93 -33.01
C GLU A 3 2.28 -24.93 -32.49
N ARG A 4 1.77 -25.81 -33.36
CA ARG A 4 0.81 -26.87 -32.99
C ARG A 4 1.39 -27.90 -32.02
N GLU A 5 2.66 -28.26 -32.17
CA GLU A 5 3.33 -29.24 -31.31
C GLU A 5 3.51 -28.67 -29.89
N ILE A 6 3.85 -27.38 -29.79
CA ILE A 6 4.01 -26.67 -28.51
C ILE A 6 2.66 -26.60 -27.79
N TYR A 7 1.60 -26.23 -28.52
CA TYR A 7 0.24 -26.15 -27.98
C TYR A 7 -0.25 -27.50 -27.40
N LEU A 8 -0.08 -28.59 -28.16
CA LEU A 8 -0.48 -29.93 -27.70
C LEU A 8 0.37 -30.38 -26.50
N PHE A 9 1.66 -30.04 -26.49
CA PHE A 9 2.55 -30.37 -25.39
C PHE A 9 2.14 -29.67 -24.08
N GLU A 10 1.76 -28.40 -24.14
CA GLU A 10 1.30 -27.63 -22.97
C GLU A 10 -0.04 -28.18 -22.43
N LEU A 11 -1.02 -28.42 -23.31
CA LEU A 11 -2.29 -29.04 -22.93
C LEU A 11 -2.11 -30.45 -22.36
N ALA A 12 -1.17 -31.23 -22.90
CA ALA A 12 -0.85 -32.56 -22.39
C ALA A 12 -0.33 -32.50 -20.95
N LEU A 13 0.52 -31.53 -20.65
CA LEU A 13 1.04 -31.31 -19.30
C LEU A 13 -0.06 -30.89 -18.33
N GLU A 14 -1.03 -30.09 -18.77
CA GLU A 14 -2.20 -29.69 -17.98
C GLU A 14 -3.29 -30.77 -17.88
N GLY A 15 -3.26 -31.77 -18.76
CA GLY A 15 -4.28 -32.82 -18.81
C GLY A 15 -5.60 -32.35 -19.44
N GLU A 16 -5.53 -31.32 -20.30
CA GLU A 16 -6.68 -30.64 -20.90
C GLU A 16 -6.91 -31.01 -22.38
N LEU A 17 -6.20 -32.02 -22.89
CA LEU A 17 -6.36 -32.50 -24.27
C LEU A 17 -7.75 -33.10 -24.49
N ASN A 18 -8.37 -32.75 -25.62
CA ASN A 18 -9.57 -33.46 -26.09
C ASN A 18 -9.20 -34.80 -26.78
N THR A 19 -10.19 -35.64 -27.10
CA THR A 19 -9.97 -36.99 -27.66
C THR A 19 -9.19 -36.98 -28.97
N ASP A 20 -9.44 -36.01 -29.85
CA ASP A 20 -8.78 -35.91 -31.16
C ASP A 20 -7.33 -35.40 -31.01
N GLU A 21 -7.14 -34.41 -30.15
CA GLU A 21 -5.83 -33.84 -29.79
C GLU A 21 -4.95 -34.86 -29.05
N GLN A 22 -5.54 -35.73 -28.23
CA GLN A 22 -4.82 -36.81 -27.56
C GLN A 22 -4.29 -37.83 -28.57
N ASN A 23 -5.07 -38.16 -29.60
CA ASN A 23 -4.62 -39.06 -30.67
C ASN A 23 -3.52 -38.42 -31.51
N GLU A 24 -3.65 -37.13 -31.86
CA GLU A 24 -2.62 -36.35 -32.55
C GLU A 24 -1.33 -36.29 -31.74
N PHE A 25 -1.42 -36.03 -30.43
CA PHE A 25 -0.27 -35.97 -29.54
C PHE A 25 0.41 -37.33 -29.37
N ASN A 26 -0.35 -38.42 -29.26
CA ASN A 26 0.22 -39.78 -29.20
C ASN A 26 1.02 -40.12 -30.47
N GLN A 27 0.51 -39.75 -31.65
CA GLN A 27 1.25 -39.92 -32.90
C GLN A 27 2.55 -39.09 -32.94
N LEU A 28 2.54 -37.88 -32.38
CA LEU A 28 3.75 -37.06 -32.24
C LEU A 28 4.78 -37.69 -31.30
N LEU A 29 4.35 -38.31 -30.20
CA LEU A 29 5.23 -39.02 -29.27
C LEU A 29 5.84 -40.29 -29.88
N GLU A 30 5.13 -40.97 -30.79
CA GLU A 30 5.63 -42.13 -31.52
C GLU A 30 6.62 -41.74 -32.62
N THR A 31 6.35 -40.62 -33.31
CA THR A 31 7.17 -40.14 -34.43
C THR A 31 8.45 -39.44 -33.94
N ASN A 32 8.43 -38.86 -32.74
CA ASN A 32 9.55 -38.10 -32.18
C ASN A 32 9.95 -38.59 -30.77
N PRO A 33 10.96 -39.50 -30.68
CA PRO A 33 11.45 -40.01 -29.40
C PRO A 33 11.99 -38.92 -28.45
N GLN A 34 12.54 -37.82 -28.98
CA GLN A 34 13.05 -36.72 -28.15
C GLN A 34 11.90 -35.99 -27.44
N LEU A 35 10.80 -35.70 -28.16
CA LEU A 35 9.63 -35.04 -27.58
C LEU A 35 9.02 -35.88 -26.45
N LYS A 36 9.05 -37.21 -26.60
CA LYS A 36 8.61 -38.15 -25.55
C LYS A 36 9.49 -38.09 -24.31
N MET A 37 10.81 -38.00 -24.47
CA MET A 37 11.72 -37.82 -23.34
C MET A 37 11.46 -36.49 -22.62
N ASP A 38 11.33 -35.40 -23.37
CA ASP A 38 11.09 -34.07 -22.82
C ASP A 38 9.75 -34.00 -22.05
N TYR A 39 8.70 -34.64 -22.58
CA TYR A 39 7.39 -34.71 -21.93
C TYR A 39 7.44 -35.47 -20.59
N GLU A 40 8.09 -36.64 -20.55
CA GLU A 40 8.22 -37.43 -19.32
C GLU A 40 9.05 -36.70 -18.26
N GLU A 41 10.10 -35.98 -18.66
CA GLU A 41 10.90 -35.16 -17.74
C GLU A 41 10.07 -34.02 -17.13
N GLN A 42 9.36 -33.25 -17.96
CA GLN A 42 8.52 -32.15 -17.48
C GLN A 42 7.35 -32.63 -16.61
N LYS A 43 6.72 -33.75 -16.98
CA LYS A 43 5.67 -34.39 -16.17
C LYS A 43 6.18 -34.78 -14.79
N LYS A 44 7.40 -35.31 -14.70
CA LYS A 44 8.05 -35.64 -13.42
C LYS A 44 8.31 -34.40 -12.58
N ILE A 45 8.81 -33.32 -13.19
CA ILE A 45 9.05 -32.04 -12.50
C ILE A 45 7.74 -31.46 -11.97
N LYS A 46 6.68 -31.43 -12.79
CA LYS A 46 5.34 -30.98 -12.38
C LYS A 46 4.82 -31.78 -11.20
N GLY A 47 4.98 -33.10 -11.22
CA GLY A 47 4.60 -33.97 -10.10
C GLY A 47 5.35 -33.66 -8.80
N VAL A 48 6.66 -33.38 -8.86
CA VAL A 48 7.44 -32.99 -7.68
C VAL A 48 6.98 -31.63 -7.15
N LEU A 49 6.75 -30.65 -8.03
CA LEU A 49 6.29 -29.31 -7.65
C LEU A 49 4.88 -29.33 -7.04
N MET A 50 3.96 -30.13 -7.58
CA MET A 50 2.60 -30.28 -7.00
C MET A 50 2.63 -30.87 -5.58
N ASN A 51 3.61 -31.70 -5.27
CA ASN A 51 3.79 -32.27 -3.94
C ASN A 51 4.52 -31.31 -2.97
N MET A 52 5.07 -30.20 -3.45
CA MET A 52 5.60 -29.15 -2.59
C MET A 52 4.44 -28.33 -2.04
N SER A 53 4.10 -28.55 -0.77
CA SER A 53 3.21 -27.64 -0.04
C SER A 53 4.00 -26.43 0.42
N LEU A 54 3.46 -25.23 0.15
CA LEU A 54 3.95 -24.02 0.79
C LEU A 54 3.64 -24.10 2.28
N LYS A 55 4.64 -23.86 3.12
CA LYS A 55 4.45 -23.84 4.57
C LYS A 55 3.49 -22.70 4.91
N ASN A 56 2.32 -23.03 5.47
CA ASN A 56 1.38 -22.02 5.92
C ASN A 56 2.05 -21.15 7.01
N PRO A 57 2.03 -19.81 6.88
CA PRO A 57 2.55 -18.93 7.90
C PRO A 57 1.77 -19.13 9.21
N GLY A 58 2.48 -19.19 10.34
CA GLY A 58 1.90 -19.37 11.66
C GLY A 58 1.05 -18.18 12.09
N LYS A 59 0.20 -18.36 13.12
CA LYS A 59 -0.68 -17.31 13.66
C LYS A 59 0.07 -16.04 14.07
N GLU A 60 1.27 -16.20 14.65
CA GLU A 60 2.12 -15.07 15.06
C GLU A 60 2.45 -14.09 13.92
N PHE A 61 2.64 -14.60 12.70
CA PHE A 61 2.89 -13.77 11.52
C PHE A 61 1.66 -12.94 11.15
N TRP A 62 0.47 -13.54 11.25
CA TRP A 62 -0.80 -12.87 10.97
C TRP A 62 -1.13 -11.81 12.02
N ASP A 63 -0.90 -12.10 13.30
CA ASP A 63 -1.17 -11.16 14.39
C ASP A 63 -0.34 -9.89 14.23
N GLY A 64 0.96 -10.01 13.91
CA GLY A 64 1.84 -8.88 13.64
C GLY A 64 1.44 -8.07 12.38
N TYR A 65 0.97 -8.76 11.34
CA TYR A 65 0.48 -8.11 10.11
C TYR A 65 -0.75 -7.25 10.39
N TRP A 66 -1.75 -7.82 11.09
CA TRP A 66 -2.97 -7.11 11.45
C TRP A 66 -2.70 -5.92 12.35
N LEU A 67 -1.86 -6.07 13.38
CA LEU A 67 -1.54 -4.98 14.30
C LEU A 67 -0.98 -3.76 13.55
N ASN A 68 -0.08 -3.99 12.59
CA ASN A 68 0.52 -2.91 11.81
C ASN A 68 -0.47 -2.25 10.84
N ILE A 69 -1.38 -3.03 10.24
CA ILE A 69 -2.40 -2.51 9.34
C ILE A 69 -3.41 -1.63 10.10
N TYR A 70 -3.91 -2.12 11.25
CA TYR A 70 -4.88 -1.40 12.07
C TYR A 70 -4.29 -0.10 12.61
N ASN A 71 -3.07 -0.17 13.17
CA ASN A 71 -2.36 1.01 13.67
C ASN A 71 -2.13 2.08 12.59
N ARG A 72 -1.95 1.67 11.32
CA ARG A 72 -1.71 2.62 10.22
C ARG A 72 -3.00 3.28 9.75
N ILE A 73 -4.08 2.50 9.66
CA ILE A 73 -5.39 2.99 9.21
C ILE A 73 -6.00 3.92 10.27
N GLU A 74 -5.97 3.49 11.53
CA GLU A 74 -6.48 4.29 12.66
C GLU A 74 -5.79 5.65 12.72
N ARG A 75 -4.45 5.67 12.65
CA ARG A 75 -3.68 6.93 12.62
C ARG A 75 -4.02 7.77 11.40
N GLY A 76 -4.16 7.16 10.22
CA GLY A 76 -4.53 7.88 8.99
C GLY A 76 -5.87 8.60 9.14
N ILE A 77 -6.89 7.89 9.60
CA ILE A 77 -8.25 8.44 9.82
C ILE A 77 -8.23 9.50 10.92
N ALA A 78 -7.54 9.23 12.04
CA ALA A 78 -7.42 10.18 13.15
C ALA A 78 -6.79 11.51 12.68
N TRP A 79 -5.71 11.45 11.88
CA TRP A 79 -5.07 12.66 11.34
C TRP A 79 -5.98 13.44 10.39
N ILE A 80 -6.79 12.75 9.57
CA ILE A 80 -7.76 13.40 8.68
C ILE A 80 -8.81 14.14 9.51
N LEU A 81 -9.42 13.46 10.48
CA LEU A 81 -10.43 14.05 11.35
C LEU A 81 -9.87 15.24 12.15
N ILE A 82 -8.70 15.09 12.76
CA ILE A 82 -8.02 16.17 13.49
C ILE A 82 -7.76 17.36 12.56
N SER A 83 -7.30 17.12 11.34
CA SER A 83 -7.01 18.18 10.38
C SER A 83 -8.27 18.94 9.98
N ILE A 84 -9.37 18.23 9.70
CA ILE A 84 -10.65 18.85 9.35
C ILE A 84 -11.17 19.69 10.52
N SER A 85 -11.19 19.13 11.73
CA SER A 85 -11.63 19.85 12.93
C SER A 85 -10.77 21.08 13.20
N ALA A 86 -9.44 20.96 13.05
CA ALA A 86 -8.53 22.08 13.23
C ALA A 86 -8.78 23.20 12.21
N ILE A 87 -9.03 22.86 10.95
CA ILE A 87 -9.35 23.85 9.89
C ILE A 87 -10.65 24.58 10.20
N ILE A 88 -11.70 23.86 10.59
CA ILE A 88 -13.02 24.45 10.90
C ILE A 88 -12.91 25.39 12.11
N ILE A 89 -12.28 24.94 13.19
CA ILE A 89 -12.12 25.75 14.41
C ILE A 89 -11.25 26.97 14.14
N ALA A 90 -10.12 26.81 13.45
CA ALA A 90 -9.24 27.93 13.12
C ALA A 90 -9.93 28.93 12.19
N GLY A 91 -10.65 28.45 11.16
CA GLY A 91 -11.37 29.31 10.22
C GLY A 91 -12.46 30.12 10.91
N TYR A 92 -13.28 29.48 11.74
CA TYR A 92 -14.31 30.18 12.51
C TYR A 92 -13.72 31.16 13.53
N GLY A 93 -12.69 30.76 14.26
CA GLY A 93 -12.04 31.63 15.24
C GLY A 93 -11.36 32.85 14.60
N ILE A 94 -10.74 32.68 13.43
CA ILE A 94 -10.17 33.80 12.66
C ILE A 94 -11.29 34.74 12.17
N TYR A 95 -12.37 34.18 11.63
CA TYR A 95 -13.51 34.96 11.17
C TYR A 95 -14.09 35.81 12.31
N GLU A 96 -14.39 35.19 13.45
CA GLU A 96 -14.95 35.85 14.62
C GLU A 96 -13.98 36.88 15.23
N ALA A 97 -12.68 36.57 15.30
CA ALA A 97 -11.67 37.50 15.78
C ALA A 97 -11.58 38.74 14.88
N ILE A 98 -11.60 38.56 13.55
CA ILE A 98 -11.54 39.68 12.60
C ILE A 98 -12.83 40.51 12.66
N THR A 99 -14.00 39.89 12.67
CA THR A 99 -15.27 40.63 12.72
C THR A 99 -15.40 41.45 14.00
N ASN A 100 -15.08 40.87 15.16
CA ASN A 100 -15.10 41.58 16.43
C ASN A 100 -14.05 42.69 16.50
N LEU A 101 -12.82 42.44 16.00
CA LEU A 101 -11.75 43.44 15.97
C LEU A 101 -12.09 44.61 15.04
N LEU A 102 -12.75 44.35 13.91
CA LEU A 102 -13.16 45.39 12.96
C LEU A 102 -14.35 46.19 13.48
N ALA A 103 -15.32 45.54 14.13
CA ALA A 103 -16.50 46.18 14.72
C ALA A 103 -16.17 47.06 15.93
N ASP A 104 -15.09 46.76 16.66
CA ASP A 104 -14.69 47.56 17.82
C ASP A 104 -14.14 48.93 17.39
N THR A 105 -14.83 49.99 17.80
CA THR A 105 -14.49 51.39 17.52
C THR A 105 -13.50 51.97 18.53
N ASN A 106 -13.23 51.27 19.64
CA ASN A 106 -12.34 51.74 20.70
C ASN A 106 -10.86 51.49 20.39
N ILE A 107 -10.56 50.58 19.45
CA ILE A 107 -9.19 50.19 19.13
C ILE A 107 -8.67 51.03 17.95
N PRO A 108 -7.56 51.78 18.13
CA PRO A 108 -6.93 52.52 17.04
C PRO A 108 -6.53 51.61 15.87
N GLY A 109 -6.70 52.09 14.63
CA GLY A 109 -6.49 51.28 13.42
C GLY A 109 -5.09 50.65 13.30
N PHE A 110 -4.04 51.36 13.72
CA PHE A 110 -2.67 50.81 13.74
C PHE A 110 -2.51 49.63 14.70
N MET A 111 -3.21 49.65 15.84
CA MET A 111 -3.14 48.56 16.82
C MET A 111 -3.80 47.28 16.29
N LYS A 112 -4.86 47.41 15.48
CA LYS A 112 -5.48 46.28 14.77
C LYS A 112 -4.48 45.60 13.82
N ILE A 113 -3.69 46.39 13.09
CA ILE A 113 -2.66 45.88 12.18
C ILE A 113 -1.59 45.11 12.95
N LEU A 114 -1.09 45.67 14.06
CA LEU A 114 -0.10 45.00 14.92
C LEU A 114 -0.59 43.65 15.45
N ILE A 115 -1.85 43.59 15.90
CA ILE A 115 -2.46 42.34 16.40
C ILE A 115 -2.53 41.29 15.28
N ILE A 116 -2.97 41.67 14.08
CA ILE A 116 -3.05 40.77 12.92
C ILE A 116 -1.66 40.23 12.56
N VAL A 117 -0.67 41.12 12.46
CA VAL A 117 0.72 40.73 12.15
C VAL A 117 1.27 39.76 13.20
N PHE A 118 1.05 40.05 14.50
CA PHE A 118 1.48 39.19 15.59
C PHE A 118 0.87 37.78 15.51
N VAL A 119 -0.44 37.69 15.30
CA VAL A 119 -1.15 36.40 15.17
C VAL A 119 -0.63 35.61 13.97
N ILE A 120 -0.41 36.27 12.82
CA ILE A 120 0.13 35.61 11.62
C ILE A 120 1.54 35.07 11.88
N SER A 121 2.43 35.87 12.49
CA SER A 121 3.78 35.42 12.83
C SER A 121 3.77 34.21 13.77
N LEU A 122 2.87 34.20 14.74
CA LEU A 122 2.74 33.10 15.70
C LEU A 122 2.20 31.83 15.02
N ALA A 123 1.24 31.96 14.11
CA ALA A 123 0.73 30.85 13.30
C ALA A 123 1.83 30.24 12.41
N ILE A 124 2.65 31.07 11.76
CA ILE A 124 3.79 30.62 10.94
C ILE A 124 4.80 29.83 11.80
N LEU A 125 5.11 30.34 13.00
CA LEU A 125 6.04 29.68 13.93
C LEU A 125 5.52 28.30 14.37
N ILE A 126 4.23 28.21 14.75
CA ILE A 126 3.59 26.93 15.11
C ILE A 126 3.63 25.96 13.92
N PHE A 127 3.29 26.43 12.72
CA PHE A 127 3.31 25.59 11.52
C PHE A 127 4.72 25.06 11.20
N SER A 128 5.75 25.90 11.37
CA SER A 128 7.15 25.51 11.22
C SER A 128 7.54 24.36 12.15
N LEU A 129 7.18 24.48 13.44
CA LEU A 129 7.47 23.47 14.46
C LEU A 129 6.71 22.16 14.20
N ILE A 130 5.43 22.23 13.82
CA ILE A 130 4.63 21.05 13.48
C ILE A 130 5.26 20.32 12.29
N ARG A 131 5.63 21.07 11.23
CA ARG A 131 6.26 20.49 10.03
C ARG A 131 7.57 19.78 10.38
N GLU A 132 8.41 20.40 11.20
CA GLU A 132 9.68 19.83 11.64
C GLU A 132 9.49 18.54 12.45
N LYS A 133 8.56 18.54 13.42
CA LYS A 133 8.27 17.38 14.25
C LYS A 133 7.66 16.22 13.46
N LEU A 134 6.81 16.50 12.46
CA LEU A 134 6.28 15.48 11.57
C LEU A 134 7.35 14.89 10.63
N ALA A 135 8.30 15.71 10.18
CA ALA A 135 9.40 15.27 9.32
C ALA A 135 10.42 14.40 10.07
N SER A 136 10.75 14.74 11.32
CA SER A 136 11.69 13.97 12.14
C SER A 136 11.13 12.61 12.56
N SER A 137 9.83 12.53 12.86
CA SER A 137 9.13 11.29 13.21
C SER A 137 9.26 10.17 12.16
N LYS A 138 9.46 10.52 10.87
CA LYS A 138 9.65 9.55 9.77
C LYS A 138 11.09 9.08 9.58
N LYS A 139 12.09 9.81 10.09
CA LYS A 139 13.53 9.55 9.86
C LYS A 139 14.26 8.99 11.07
N ASP A 140 13.55 8.69 12.16
CA ASP A 140 14.20 8.24 13.38
C ASP A 140 14.68 6.78 13.25
N LYS A 141 16.01 6.64 13.07
CA LYS A 141 16.73 5.37 12.87
C LYS A 141 16.67 4.45 14.09
N TYR A 142 16.29 4.97 15.27
CA TYR A 142 16.30 4.22 16.54
C TYR A 142 14.91 3.82 17.04
N ARG A 143 13.87 3.96 16.20
CA ARG A 143 12.46 3.68 16.58
C ARG A 143 12.18 2.23 17.00
N GLU A 144 13.06 1.29 16.64
CA GLU A 144 12.87 -0.15 16.87
C GLU A 144 13.62 -0.69 18.10
N ILE A 145 14.39 0.14 18.82
CA ILE A 145 15.07 -0.32 20.03
C ILE A 145 14.09 -0.23 21.21
N GLN A 146 13.50 -1.37 21.56
CA GLN A 146 12.82 -1.55 22.84
C GLN A 146 13.89 -1.60 23.95
N ARG A 147 13.71 -0.81 25.01
CA ARG A 147 14.52 -0.86 26.24
C ARG A 147 13.87 -1.73 27.29
#